data_AF-A0A6P0TLW4-F1
#
_entry.id   AF-A0A6P0TLW4-F1
#
_cell.length_a   1.000
_cell.length_b   1.000
_cell.length_c   1.000
_cell.angle_alpha   90.00
_cell.angle_beta   90.00
_cell.angle_gamma   90.00
#
_symmetry.space_group_name_H-M   'P 1'
#
loop_
_entity.id
_entity.type
_entity.pdbx_description
1 polymer ?
#
loop_
_entity_poly.entity_id
_entity_poly.type
_entity_poly.pdbx_seq_one_letter_code
_entity_poly.pdbx_strand_id
1 'polypeptide(L)'
;MNKIIKPLTQKVYTSIKYYVSEAKRQYIPSQSDLFIVEFPKSGVTWLNTILANIELTIFNESDGSRYKKTVVFGNLESFISDIHVGYPCEYRSLIFGGRLIKSHSKATREMHRLVYLYRHPLNVMKSYYRMQKGYNLIPNELSFIDFVHESKMGIDAWKEHINSWIFSSSPSQRICFLSYECLKDKTHGCIQNI
;
A
#
# COMPACT_ATOMS: atom_id res chain seq x y z
N MET A 1 -38.17 -16.59 0.76
CA MET A 1 -38.18 -15.12 0.67
C MET A 1 -36.75 -14.63 0.43
N ASN A 2 -36.34 -14.49 -0.84
CA ASN A 2 -35.00 -14.07 -1.20
C ASN A 2 -34.93 -12.53 -1.24
N LYS A 3 -34.29 -11.91 -0.24
CA LYS A 3 -33.93 -10.49 -0.31
C LYS A 3 -32.75 -10.34 -1.26
N ILE A 4 -33.04 -9.90 -2.48
CA ILE A 4 -32.05 -9.44 -3.46
C ILE A 4 -31.37 -8.20 -2.85
N ILE A 5 -30.10 -8.35 -2.44
CA ILE A 5 -29.26 -7.22 -2.05
C ILE A 5 -28.98 -6.44 -3.34
N LYS A 6 -29.62 -5.28 -3.51
CA LYS A 6 -29.32 -4.40 -4.64
C LYS A 6 -27.89 -3.86 -4.51
N PRO A 7 -27.10 -3.83 -5.59
CA PRO A 7 -25.78 -3.20 -5.56
C PRO A 7 -25.92 -1.73 -5.18
N LEU A 8 -25.06 -1.28 -4.25
CA LEU A 8 -25.00 0.11 -3.81
C LEU A 8 -24.78 1.01 -5.04
N THR A 9 -25.60 2.04 -5.20
CA THR A 9 -25.49 2.96 -6.34
C THR A 9 -24.20 3.77 -6.24
N GLN A 10 -23.64 4.18 -7.38
CA GLN A 10 -22.42 5.03 -7.43
C GLN A 10 -22.54 6.25 -6.52
N LYS A 11 -23.75 6.80 -6.39
CA LYS A 11 -24.06 7.92 -5.50
C LYS A 11 -23.85 7.55 -4.03
N VAL A 12 -24.25 6.36 -3.59
CA VAL A 12 -24.00 5.86 -2.23
C VAL A 12 -22.50 5.60 -2.00
N TYR A 13 -21.78 5.08 -3.00
CA TYR A 13 -20.32 4.95 -2.93
C TYR A 13 -19.60 6.29 -2.78
N THR A 14 -20.01 7.32 -3.53
CA THR A 14 -19.45 8.67 -3.44
C THR A 14 -19.80 9.33 -2.12
N SER A 15 -21.03 9.16 -1.62
CA SER A 15 -21.46 9.65 -0.31
C SER A 15 -20.70 8.99 0.84
N ILE A 16 -20.46 7.67 0.78
CA ILE A 16 -19.64 6.96 1.77
C ILE A 16 -18.19 7.47 1.74
N LYS A 17 -17.59 7.68 0.55
CA LYS A 17 -16.26 8.30 0.45
C LYS A 17 -16.22 9.71 1.04
N TYR A 18 -17.27 10.50 0.83
CA TYR A 18 -17.38 11.87 1.33
C TYR A 18 -17.56 11.93 2.86
N TYR A 19 -18.38 11.05 3.44
CA TYR A 19 -18.54 10.95 4.90
C TYR A 19 -17.31 10.35 5.59
N VAL A 20 -16.60 9.42 4.93
CA VAL A 20 -15.33 8.90 5.42
C VAL A 20 -14.24 9.98 5.37
N SER A 21 -14.27 10.95 4.44
CA SER A 21 -13.27 12.03 4.39
C SER A 21 -13.38 13.05 5.53
N GLU A 22 -14.57 13.30 6.08
CA GLU A 22 -14.79 14.29 7.15
C GLU A 22 -14.46 13.75 8.56
N ALA A 23 -14.45 12.43 8.75
CA ALA A 23 -14.13 11.78 10.03
C ALA A 23 -12.78 11.02 10.02
N LYS A 24 -11.87 11.35 9.08
CA LYS A 24 -10.50 10.82 9.14
C LYS A 24 -9.80 11.41 10.35
N ARG A 25 -9.60 10.61 11.40
CA ARG A 25 -8.50 10.85 12.33
C ARG A 25 -7.26 11.01 11.46
N GLN A 26 -6.74 12.23 11.39
CA GLN A 26 -5.52 12.52 10.66
C GLN A 26 -4.44 11.62 11.25
N TYR A 27 -3.88 10.75 10.41
CA TYR A 27 -2.82 9.86 10.85
C TYR A 27 -1.65 10.73 11.35
N ILE A 28 -1.23 10.52 12.59
CA ILE A 28 -0.09 11.21 13.20
C ILE A 28 1.13 10.30 13.08
N PRO A 29 2.14 10.68 12.27
CA PRO A 29 3.37 9.92 12.14
C PRO A 29 4.10 9.76 13.47
N SER A 30 4.60 8.56 13.72
CA SER A 30 5.52 8.27 14.82
C SER A 30 6.91 7.98 14.26
N GLN A 31 7.97 8.37 14.97
CA GLN A 31 9.34 8.01 14.60
C GLN A 31 9.60 6.49 14.58
N SER A 32 8.77 5.71 15.30
CA SER A 32 8.87 4.24 15.30
C SER A 32 8.23 3.58 14.08
N ASP A 33 7.43 4.32 13.30
CA ASP A 33 6.70 3.73 12.18
C ASP A 33 7.61 3.34 11.03
N LEU A 34 7.30 2.23 10.39
CA LEU A 34 7.89 1.81 9.13
C LEU A 34 6.85 1.98 8.02
N PHE A 35 7.13 2.90 7.11
CA PHE A 35 6.28 3.12 5.95
C PHE A 35 6.65 2.16 4.83
N ILE A 36 5.64 1.59 4.18
CA ILE A 36 5.76 0.76 2.98
C ILE A 36 5.13 1.57 1.85
N VAL A 37 5.98 2.17 1.03
CA VAL A 37 5.59 3.16 0.04
C VAL A 37 5.72 2.57 -1.35
N GLU A 38 4.71 2.74 -2.18
CA GLU A 38 4.79 2.43 -3.61
C GLU A 38 4.02 3.45 -4.46
N PHE A 39 4.43 3.62 -5.71
CA PHE A 39 3.45 4.04 -6.71
C PHE A 39 2.45 2.89 -6.91
N PRO A 40 1.13 3.16 -7.01
CA PRO A 40 0.12 2.11 -7.13
C PRO A 40 0.50 1.04 -8.16
N LYS A 41 0.35 -0.23 -7.77
CA LYS A 41 0.60 -1.43 -8.60
C LYS A 41 2.07 -1.84 -8.74
N SER A 42 2.93 -1.36 -7.86
CA SER A 42 4.32 -1.84 -7.79
C SER A 42 4.47 -3.15 -7.00
N GLY A 43 3.43 -3.63 -6.32
CA GLY A 43 3.40 -4.93 -5.65
C GLY A 43 3.18 -4.92 -4.14
N VAL A 44 2.75 -3.79 -3.56
CA VAL A 44 2.63 -3.63 -2.10
C VAL A 44 1.70 -4.65 -1.45
N THR A 45 0.66 -5.11 -2.16
CA THR A 45 -0.21 -6.19 -1.65
C THR A 45 0.60 -7.45 -1.36
N TRP A 46 1.53 -7.83 -2.25
CA TRP A 46 2.35 -9.02 -2.06
C TRP A 46 3.32 -8.86 -0.88
N LEU A 47 4.00 -7.72 -0.81
CA LEU A 47 4.91 -7.41 0.29
C LEU A 47 4.17 -7.38 1.63
N ASN A 48 3.04 -6.70 1.70
CA ASN A 48 2.23 -6.61 2.92
C ASN A 48 1.76 -8.00 3.38
N THR A 49 1.32 -8.85 2.45
CA THR A 49 0.92 -10.22 2.80
C THR A 49 2.10 -11.01 3.37
N ILE A 50 3.30 -10.92 2.78
CA ILE A 50 4.50 -11.58 3.32
C ILE A 50 4.79 -11.08 4.74
N LEU A 51 4.92 -9.76 4.91
CA LEU A 51 5.27 -9.17 6.21
C LEU A 51 4.24 -9.53 7.29
N ALA A 52 2.95 -9.41 6.98
CA ALA A 52 1.90 -9.78 7.93
C ALA A 52 1.96 -11.26 8.31
N ASN A 53 2.31 -12.17 7.39
CA ASN A 53 2.46 -13.59 7.72
C ASN A 53 3.66 -13.85 8.62
N ILE A 54 4.80 -13.17 8.39
CA ILE A 54 5.97 -13.32 9.26
C ILE A 54 5.65 -12.83 10.68
N GLU A 55 5.06 -11.63 10.78
CA GLU A 55 4.57 -11.06 12.05
C GLU A 55 3.64 -12.03 12.79
N LEU A 56 2.70 -12.64 12.06
CA LEU A 56 1.72 -13.53 12.65
C LEU A 56 2.31 -14.88 13.06
N THR A 57 3.29 -15.40 12.32
CA THR A 57 4.04 -16.60 12.70
C THR A 57 4.75 -16.38 14.04
N ILE A 58 5.49 -15.27 14.18
CA ILE A 58 6.19 -14.92 15.42
C ILE A 58 5.19 -14.74 16.56
N PHE A 59 4.10 -14.00 16.31
CA PHE A 59 3.03 -13.82 17.29
C PHE A 59 2.47 -15.18 17.76
N ASN A 60 2.09 -16.04 16.82
CA ASN A 60 1.51 -17.36 17.08
C ASN A 60 2.46 -18.27 17.86
N GLU A 61 3.78 -18.19 17.63
CA GLU A 61 4.79 -18.92 18.39
C GLU A 61 4.87 -18.42 19.83
N SER A 62 4.81 -17.09 20.04
CA SER A 62 4.89 -16.46 21.36
C SER A 62 3.59 -16.54 22.20
N ASP A 63 2.42 -16.56 21.56
CA ASP A 63 1.10 -16.46 22.21
C ASP A 63 0.70 -17.74 22.98
N GLY A 64 1.33 -18.89 22.69
CA GLY A 64 1.05 -20.17 23.36
C GLY A 64 -0.37 -20.72 23.13
N SER A 65 -1.24 -19.99 22.43
CA SER A 65 -2.61 -20.39 22.11
C SER A 65 -2.66 -21.61 21.19
N ARG A 66 -3.65 -22.47 21.44
CA ARG A 66 -4.03 -23.59 20.56
C ARG A 66 -4.64 -23.11 19.24
N TYR A 67 -5.25 -21.93 19.23
CA TYR A 67 -5.87 -21.34 18.05
C TYR A 67 -4.89 -20.38 17.38
N LYS A 68 -4.34 -20.82 16.25
CA LYS A 68 -3.42 -20.00 15.47
C LYS A 68 -4.20 -19.02 14.60
N LYS A 69 -3.84 -17.75 14.67
CA LYS A 69 -4.37 -16.72 13.79
C LYS A 69 -3.79 -16.91 12.39
N THR A 70 -4.54 -16.52 11.35
CA THR A 70 -4.10 -16.56 9.95
C THR A 70 -4.28 -15.20 9.28
N VAL A 71 -3.41 -14.89 8.31
CA VAL A 71 -3.55 -13.70 7.46
C VAL A 71 -4.45 -14.04 6.28
N VAL A 72 -5.49 -13.25 6.10
CA VAL A 72 -6.36 -13.26 4.91
C VAL A 72 -6.51 -11.83 4.40
N PHE A 73 -6.93 -11.66 3.14
CA PHE A 73 -7.09 -10.31 2.58
C PHE A 73 -7.99 -9.40 3.43
N GLY A 74 -9.02 -9.96 4.06
CA GLY A 74 -9.96 -9.20 4.89
C GLY A 74 -9.41 -8.69 6.22
N ASN A 75 -8.27 -9.21 6.70
CA ASN A 75 -7.66 -8.78 7.97
C ASN A 75 -6.26 -8.17 7.82
N LEU A 76 -5.77 -8.02 6.59
CA LEU A 76 -4.43 -7.49 6.33
C LEU A 76 -4.24 -6.08 6.91
N GLU A 77 -5.29 -5.25 6.85
CA GLU A 77 -5.28 -3.87 7.36
C GLU A 77 -5.15 -3.80 8.89
N SER A 78 -5.44 -4.89 9.61
CA SER A 78 -5.23 -4.99 11.05
C SER A 78 -3.75 -5.08 11.44
N PHE A 79 -2.88 -5.46 10.50
CA PHE A 79 -1.44 -5.55 10.70
C PHE A 79 -0.69 -4.39 10.03
N ILE A 80 -1.17 -3.98 8.86
CA ILE A 80 -0.53 -2.96 8.02
C ILE A 80 -1.59 -1.97 7.58
N SER A 81 -1.64 -0.81 8.24
CA SER A 81 -2.67 0.20 7.94
C SER A 81 -2.38 1.01 6.70
N ASP A 82 -3.43 1.48 6.04
CA ASP A 82 -3.36 2.41 4.91
C ASP A 82 -3.68 3.84 5.35
N ILE A 83 -2.70 4.75 5.22
CA ILE A 83 -2.90 6.17 5.57
C ILE A 83 -4.02 6.82 4.75
N HIS A 84 -4.30 6.29 3.56
CA HIS A 84 -5.30 6.84 2.65
C HIS A 84 -6.72 6.44 3.01
N VAL A 85 -6.89 5.41 3.84
CA VAL A 85 -8.18 4.88 4.27
C VAL A 85 -8.54 5.37 5.68
N GLY A 86 -7.53 5.67 6.52
CA GLY A 86 -7.74 6.34 7.81
C GLY A 86 -8.11 5.42 8.96
N TYR A 87 -7.82 4.11 8.84
CA TYR A 87 -7.99 3.17 9.94
C TYR A 87 -6.82 3.26 10.92
N PRO A 88 -7.06 3.33 12.24
CA PRO A 88 -5.99 3.25 13.22
C PRO A 88 -5.42 1.82 13.26
N CYS A 89 -4.13 1.65 12.95
CA CYS A 89 -3.37 0.46 13.36
C CYS A 89 -2.92 0.65 14.79
N GLU A 90 -3.38 -0.21 15.68
CA GLU A 90 -2.79 -0.36 17.02
C GLU A 90 -1.72 -1.47 17.03
N TYR A 91 -1.68 -2.32 16.00
CA TYR A 91 -0.69 -3.37 15.89
C TYR A 91 0.71 -2.78 15.78
N ARG A 92 1.59 -3.21 16.68
CA ARG A 92 3.01 -2.94 16.64
C ARG A 92 3.73 -4.20 16.15
N SER A 93 4.50 -4.01 15.09
CA SER A 93 5.36 -5.04 14.53
C SER A 93 6.34 -5.55 15.57
N LEU A 94 6.42 -6.87 15.67
CA LEU A 94 7.36 -7.59 16.53
C LEU A 94 8.77 -7.56 15.94
N ILE A 95 8.89 -7.44 14.62
CA ILE A 95 10.19 -7.41 13.90
C ILE A 95 10.78 -6.00 13.90
N PHE A 96 9.94 -4.99 13.73
CA PHE A 96 10.33 -3.63 13.40
C PHE A 96 10.11 -2.62 14.53
N GLY A 97 9.39 -3.00 15.59
CA GLY A 97 9.19 -2.23 16.82
C GLY A 97 8.12 -1.12 16.79
N GLY A 98 7.54 -0.85 15.62
CA GLY A 98 6.51 0.17 15.44
C GLY A 98 5.40 -0.26 14.51
N ARG A 99 4.57 0.67 14.03
CA ARG A 99 3.46 0.33 13.14
C ARG A 99 3.98 0.14 11.72
N LEU A 100 3.37 -0.80 11.01
CA LEU A 100 3.57 -0.97 9.57
C LEU A 100 2.50 -0.21 8.81
N ILE A 101 2.93 0.63 7.87
CA ILE A 101 2.05 1.65 7.30
C ILE A 101 2.21 1.74 5.79
N LYS A 102 1.18 1.34 5.06
CA LYS A 102 1.10 1.45 3.61
C LYS A 102 0.82 2.89 3.19
N SER A 103 1.49 3.34 2.14
CA SER A 103 1.27 4.66 1.53
C SER A 103 1.52 4.67 0.01
N HIS A 104 0.75 5.48 -0.70
CA HIS A 104 0.97 5.88 -2.09
C HIS A 104 1.36 7.36 -2.24
N SER A 105 1.81 7.99 -1.16
CA SER A 105 2.20 9.40 -1.16
C SER A 105 3.62 9.60 -1.68
N LYS A 106 3.84 10.76 -2.30
CA LYS A 106 5.18 11.31 -2.56
C LYS A 106 5.94 11.54 -1.25
N ALA A 107 7.24 11.78 -1.36
CA ALA A 107 8.10 12.02 -0.21
C ALA A 107 7.58 13.16 0.69
N THR A 108 7.46 12.86 1.98
CA THR A 108 7.19 13.86 3.03
C THR A 108 8.21 13.72 4.15
N ARG A 109 8.47 14.80 4.89
CA ARG A 109 9.57 14.85 5.88
C ARG A 109 9.28 14.02 7.14
N GLU A 110 8.00 13.74 7.38
CA GLU A 110 7.52 13.01 8.55
C GLU A 110 7.71 11.49 8.41
N MET A 111 7.97 10.99 7.19
CA MET A 111 8.22 9.57 6.93
C MET A 111 9.71 9.26 7.14
N HIS A 112 10.10 9.03 8.40
CA HIS A 112 11.51 8.86 8.78
C HIS A 112 12.12 7.52 8.37
N ARG A 113 11.36 6.43 8.41
CA ARG A 113 11.84 5.08 8.08
C ARG A 113 10.89 4.42 7.11
N LEU A 114 11.39 3.98 5.95
CA LEU A 114 10.51 3.41 4.93
C LEU A 114 11.19 2.40 4.01
N VAL A 115 10.36 1.52 3.47
CA VAL A 115 10.65 0.67 2.31
C VAL A 115 9.96 1.30 1.11
N TYR A 116 10.74 1.70 0.10
CA TYR A 116 10.21 2.17 -1.17
C TYR A 116 10.20 1.03 -2.17
N LEU A 117 9.02 0.48 -2.46
CA LEU A 117 8.82 -0.58 -3.43
C LEU A 117 8.65 0.01 -4.83
N TYR A 118 9.58 -0.31 -5.72
CA TYR A 118 9.54 0.07 -7.13
C TYR A 118 9.44 -1.15 -8.04
N ARG A 119 8.97 -0.92 -9.25
CA ARG A 119 8.73 -1.95 -10.26
C ARG A 119 8.96 -1.38 -11.64
N HIS A 120 9.29 -2.23 -12.61
CA HIS A 120 9.46 -1.81 -14.00
C HIS A 120 8.24 -0.99 -14.50
N PRO A 121 8.43 0.24 -15.01
CA PRO A 121 7.34 1.20 -15.25
C PRO A 121 6.28 0.68 -16.22
N LEU A 122 6.69 -0.04 -17.28
CA LEU A 122 5.73 -0.64 -18.22
C LEU A 122 4.76 -1.61 -17.53
N ASN A 123 5.24 -2.41 -16.57
CA ASN A 123 4.42 -3.38 -15.85
C ASN A 123 3.48 -2.67 -14.85
N VAL A 124 3.97 -1.60 -14.22
CA VAL A 124 3.15 -0.72 -13.38
C VAL A 124 2.02 -0.10 -14.21
N MET A 125 2.33 0.55 -15.33
CA MET A 125 1.33 1.22 -16.18
C MET A 125 0.26 0.24 -16.68
N LYS A 126 0.66 -0.94 -17.18
CA LYS A 126 -0.29 -1.97 -17.61
C LYS A 126 -1.21 -2.42 -16.48
N SER A 127 -0.65 -2.66 -15.29
CA SER A 127 -1.43 -3.09 -14.13
C SER A 127 -2.35 -1.98 -13.63
N TYR A 128 -1.87 -0.73 -13.64
CA TYR A 128 -2.62 0.41 -13.16
C TYR A 128 -3.78 0.74 -14.10
N TYR A 129 -3.54 0.78 -15.40
CA TYR A 129 -4.57 0.90 -16.43
C TYR A 129 -5.69 -0.15 -16.24
N ARG A 130 -5.33 -1.43 -16.10
CA ARG A 130 -6.30 -2.52 -15.88
C ARG A 130 -7.10 -2.33 -14.59
N MET A 131 -6.45 -1.89 -13.51
CA MET A 131 -7.14 -1.61 -12.25
C MET A 131 -8.12 -0.44 -12.40
N GLN A 132 -7.70 0.65 -13.04
CA GLN A 132 -8.55 1.82 -13.24
C GLN A 132 -9.76 1.50 -14.12
N LYS A 133 -9.59 0.69 -15.19
CA LYS A 133 -10.71 0.15 -15.98
C LYS A 133 -11.61 -0.75 -15.13
N GLY A 134 -11.04 -1.68 -14.38
CA GLY A 134 -11.79 -2.64 -13.55
C GLY A 134 -12.66 -1.96 -12.48
N TYR A 135 -12.24 -0.79 -11.99
CA TYR A 135 -13.02 0.02 -11.05
C TYR A 135 -13.87 1.11 -11.71
N ASN A 136 -13.92 1.18 -13.05
CA ASN A 136 -14.61 2.23 -13.80
C ASN A 136 -14.17 3.66 -13.38
N LEU A 137 -12.89 3.84 -13.07
CA LEU A 137 -12.30 5.11 -12.66
C LEU A 137 -11.75 5.94 -13.83
N ILE A 138 -11.67 5.34 -15.01
CA ILE A 138 -11.31 5.99 -16.27
C ILE A 138 -12.31 5.59 -17.36
N PRO A 139 -12.50 6.43 -18.40
CA PRO A 139 -13.44 6.13 -19.48
C PRO A 139 -13.09 4.81 -20.19
N ASN A 140 -14.09 4.03 -20.63
CA ASN A 140 -13.89 2.71 -21.21
C ASN A 140 -13.20 2.74 -22.58
N GLU A 141 -13.33 3.85 -23.29
CA GLU A 141 -12.72 4.16 -24.58
C GLU A 141 -11.26 4.63 -24.48
N LEU A 142 -10.82 5.11 -23.31
CA LEU A 142 -9.43 5.60 -23.13
C LEU A 142 -8.44 4.46 -23.44
N SER A 143 -7.55 4.65 -24.41
CA SER A 143 -6.59 3.63 -24.77
C SER A 143 -5.47 3.50 -23.73
N PHE A 144 -4.72 2.39 -23.79
CA PHE A 144 -3.55 2.22 -22.92
C PHE A 144 -2.47 3.28 -23.19
N ILE A 145 -2.27 3.67 -24.46
CA ILE A 145 -1.27 4.68 -24.82
C ILE A 145 -1.67 6.05 -24.28
N ASP A 146 -2.94 6.43 -24.44
CA ASP A 146 -3.44 7.71 -23.90
C ASP A 146 -3.34 7.75 -22.38
N PHE A 147 -3.62 6.62 -21.70
CA PHE A 147 -3.43 6.49 -20.26
C PHE A 147 -1.97 6.69 -19.83
N VAL A 148 -1.01 6.15 -20.58
CA VAL A 148 0.43 6.33 -20.30
C VAL A 148 0.83 7.80 -20.37
N HIS A 149 0.21 8.59 -21.26
CA HIS A 149 0.44 10.03 -21.40
C HIS A 149 -0.41 10.89 -20.46
N GLU A 150 -1.27 10.30 -19.63
CA GLU A 150 -2.10 11.07 -18.71
C GLU A 150 -1.23 11.69 -17.60
N SER A 151 -1.41 12.99 -17.38
CA SER A 151 -0.58 13.81 -16.50
C SER A 151 -0.58 13.38 -15.02
N LYS A 152 -1.69 12.88 -14.49
CA LYS A 152 -1.87 12.59 -13.05
C LYS A 152 -1.69 11.11 -12.70
N MET A 153 -1.83 10.22 -13.67
CA MET A 153 -1.81 8.76 -13.44
C MET A 153 -0.79 8.03 -14.33
N GLY A 154 -0.37 8.65 -15.42
CA GLY A 154 0.51 8.06 -16.42
C GLY A 154 1.98 8.05 -16.01
N ILE A 155 2.85 7.93 -17.01
CA ILE A 155 4.27 7.71 -16.78
C ILE A 155 4.95 8.90 -16.09
N ASP A 156 4.51 10.12 -16.35
CA ASP A 156 5.10 11.30 -15.74
C ASP A 156 4.73 11.42 -14.27
N ALA A 157 3.51 11.05 -13.88
CA ALA A 157 3.13 10.93 -12.48
C ALA A 157 3.95 9.86 -11.74
N TRP A 158 4.22 8.72 -12.41
CA TRP A 158 5.11 7.69 -11.87
C TRP A 158 6.54 8.18 -11.70
N LYS A 159 7.10 8.88 -12.70
CA LYS A 159 8.44 9.50 -12.63
C LYS A 159 8.52 10.51 -11.50
N GLU A 160 7.54 11.39 -11.39
CA GLU A 160 7.49 12.40 -10.35
C GLU A 160 7.45 11.75 -8.96
N HIS A 161 6.67 10.68 -8.81
CA HIS A 161 6.59 9.93 -7.56
C HIS A 161 7.93 9.32 -7.16
N ILE A 162 8.57 8.55 -8.04
CA ILE A 162 9.87 7.93 -7.71
C ILE A 162 10.97 8.98 -7.51
N ASN A 163 10.98 10.04 -8.32
CA ASN A 163 11.95 11.14 -8.18
C ASN A 163 11.80 11.87 -6.85
N SER A 164 10.59 12.01 -6.32
CA SER A 164 10.39 12.62 -4.99
C SER A 164 11.12 11.83 -3.89
N TRP A 165 11.16 10.50 -3.99
CA TRP A 165 11.83 9.65 -3.00
C TRP A 165 13.33 9.52 -3.23
N ILE A 166 13.79 9.55 -4.48
CA ILE A 166 15.21 9.49 -4.82
C ILE A 166 15.91 10.83 -4.57
N PHE A 167 15.32 11.94 -5.02
CA PHE A 167 16.01 13.24 -5.09
C PHE A 167 15.51 14.27 -4.08
N SER A 168 14.31 14.09 -3.52
CA SER A 168 13.72 15.04 -2.57
C SER A 168 13.62 14.51 -1.15
N SER A 169 14.22 13.35 -0.88
CA SER A 169 14.32 12.80 0.48
C SER A 169 15.33 13.57 1.32
N SER A 170 15.01 13.74 2.60
CA SER A 170 15.86 14.37 3.60
C SER A 170 16.97 13.42 4.06
N PRO A 171 18.18 13.92 4.40
CA PRO A 171 19.25 13.10 4.99
C PRO A 171 18.85 12.34 6.27
N SER A 172 17.81 12.80 6.98
CA SER A 172 17.26 12.13 8.16
C SER A 172 16.37 10.92 7.83
N GLN A 173 16.00 10.71 6.57
CA GLN A 173 15.16 9.60 6.15
C GLN A 173 16.01 8.37 5.85
N ARG A 174 15.60 7.23 6.42
CA ARG A 174 16.19 5.92 6.16
C ARG A 174 15.30 5.19 5.17
N ILE A 175 15.78 5.07 3.93
CA ILE A 175 15.01 4.51 2.82
C ILE A 175 15.67 3.20 2.35
N CYS A 176 14.93 2.11 2.43
CA CYS A 176 15.28 0.85 1.77
C CYS A 176 14.56 0.77 0.42
N PHE A 177 15.31 0.81 -0.68
CA PHE A 177 14.75 0.64 -2.02
C PHE A 177 14.63 -0.84 -2.36
N LEU A 178 13.40 -1.29 -2.64
CA LEU A 178 13.10 -2.68 -2.94
C LEU A 178 12.51 -2.80 -4.35
N SER A 179 13.13 -3.63 -5.19
CA SER A 179 12.55 -3.98 -6.50
C SER A 179 11.51 -5.09 -6.33
N TYR A 180 10.35 -4.95 -6.97
CA TYR A 180 9.35 -6.00 -7.08
C TYR A 180 9.89 -7.24 -7.79
N GLU A 181 10.71 -7.06 -8.82
CA GLU A 181 11.36 -8.13 -9.55
C GLU A 181 12.32 -8.91 -8.64
N CYS A 182 13.14 -8.23 -7.80
CA CYS A 182 13.91 -8.87 -6.73
C CYS A 182 12.99 -9.67 -5.80
N LEU A 183 11.95 -9.00 -5.27
CA LEU A 183 11.05 -9.60 -4.29
C LEU A 183 10.35 -10.85 -4.84
N LYS A 184 10.05 -10.89 -6.14
CA LYS A 184 9.44 -12.04 -6.80
C LYS A 184 10.43 -13.21 -6.96
N ASP A 185 11.67 -12.92 -7.36
CA ASP A 185 12.63 -13.95 -7.74
C ASP A 185 13.49 -14.44 -6.56
N LYS A 186 13.74 -13.58 -5.57
CA LYS A 186 14.65 -13.80 -4.43
C LYS A 186 14.03 -13.36 -3.10
N THR A 187 12.76 -13.71 -2.88
CA THR A 187 11.94 -13.25 -1.74
C THR A 187 12.69 -13.23 -0.41
N HIS A 188 13.25 -14.38 0.00
CA HIS A 188 13.93 -14.51 1.30
C HIS A 188 15.06 -13.49 1.47
N GLY A 189 15.96 -13.38 0.48
CA GLY A 189 17.08 -12.44 0.54
C GLY A 189 16.64 -10.98 0.53
N CYS A 190 15.61 -10.62 -0.27
CA CYS A 190 15.13 -9.24 -0.28
C CYS A 190 14.42 -8.88 1.05
N ILE A 191 13.71 -9.82 1.70
CA ILE A 191 13.06 -9.60 3.01
C ILE A 191 14.08 -9.45 4.15
N GLN A 192 15.18 -10.20 4.15
CA GLN A 192 16.23 -10.08 5.16
C GLN A 192 16.93 -8.71 5.15
N ASN A 193 16.86 -7.97 4.05
CA ASN A 193 17.49 -6.66 3.88
C ASN A 193 16.56 -5.48 4.25
N ILE A 194 15.31 -5.76 4.64
CA ILE A 194 14.34 -4.75 5.13
C ILE A 194 14.59 -4.50 6.61
#